data_AF-A0A4Q2ZGV3-F1
#
_entry.id   AF-A0A4Q2ZGV3-F1
#
_cell.length_a   1.000
_cell.length_b   1.000
_cell.length_c   1.000
_cell.angle_alpha   90.00
_cell.angle_beta   90.00
_cell.angle_gamma   90.00
#
_symmetry.space_group_name_H-M   'P 1'
#
loop_
_entity.id
_entity.type
_entity.pdbx_description
1 polymer ?
#
loop_
_entity_poly.entity_id
_entity_poly.type
_entity_poly.pdbx_seq_one_letter_code
_entity_poly.pdbx_strand_id
1 'polypeptide(L)'
;MRFLSVGRALIAPVLAAVLLSGCVGGGSRPELPAASAVAGRETPSEEYIIGPMDQLSIFVWRNPELSSKVQVRPDGRITTPLISDMPAVGKTPAMLADDLKYALGEYIK
;
A
#
# COMPACT_ATOMS: atom_id res chain seq x y z
N MET A 1 -8.03 -22.67 75.08
CA MET A 1 -8.57 -21.45 74.42
C MET A 1 -7.70 -21.10 73.21
N ARG A 2 -7.99 -21.67 72.03
CA ARG A 2 -7.27 -21.44 70.75
C ARG A 2 -8.26 -20.89 69.72
N PHE A 3 -8.77 -19.68 69.92
CA PHE A 3 -9.72 -19.04 69.00
C PHE A 3 -9.22 -17.73 68.40
N LEU A 4 -8.01 -17.26 68.74
CA LEU A 4 -7.48 -15.98 68.23
C LEU A 4 -6.71 -16.07 66.89
N SER A 5 -6.40 -17.25 66.34
CA SER A 5 -5.60 -17.35 65.10
C SER A 5 -6.41 -17.53 63.82
N VAL A 6 -7.69 -17.92 63.90
CA VAL A 6 -8.55 -18.13 62.72
C VAL A 6 -8.94 -16.81 62.06
N GLY A 7 -9.10 -15.74 62.86
CA GLY A 7 -9.43 -14.41 62.34
C GLY A 7 -8.33 -13.78 61.48
N ARG A 8 -7.05 -14.07 61.73
CA ARG A 8 -5.93 -13.56 60.90
C ARG A 8 -5.69 -14.38 59.63
N ALA A 9 -6.08 -15.66 59.63
CA ALA A 9 -5.91 -16.55 58.49
C ALA A 9 -6.88 -16.25 57.34
N LEU A 10 -8.02 -15.62 57.61
CA LEU A 10 -9.03 -15.27 56.60
C LEU A 10 -8.88 -13.84 56.04
N ILE A 11 -8.07 -12.98 56.66
CA ILE A 11 -7.87 -11.59 56.19
C ILE A 11 -6.97 -11.54 54.94
N ALA A 12 -5.97 -12.41 54.86
CA ALA A 12 -5.04 -12.47 53.73
C ALA A 12 -5.71 -12.80 52.37
N PRO A 13 -6.58 -13.83 52.25
CA PRO A 13 -7.24 -14.12 50.96
C PRO A 13 -8.29 -13.06 50.58
N VAL A 14 -8.95 -12.44 51.56
CA VAL A 14 -9.97 -11.40 51.32
C VAL A 14 -9.31 -10.09 50.84
N LEU A 15 -8.19 -9.68 51.43
CA LEU A 15 -7.45 -8.50 50.98
C LEU A 15 -6.88 -8.69 49.57
N ALA A 16 -6.42 -9.91 49.25
CA ALA A 16 -6.00 -10.24 47.89
C ALA A 16 -7.17 -10.15 46.89
N ALA A 17 -8.35 -10.67 47.24
CA ALA A 17 -9.54 -10.59 46.38
C ALA A 17 -10.01 -9.14 46.10
N VAL A 18 -9.86 -8.23 47.08
CA VAL A 18 -10.19 -6.80 46.91
C VAL A 18 -9.20 -6.10 45.96
N LEU A 19 -7.91 -6.45 46.02
CA LEU A 19 -6.88 -5.83 45.16
C LEU A 19 -6.98 -6.27 43.69
N LEU A 20 -7.57 -7.43 43.40
CA LEU A 20 -7.77 -7.94 42.03
C LEU A 20 -9.04 -7.40 41.33
N SER A 21 -9.90 -6.65 42.03
CA SER A 21 -11.17 -6.14 41.46
C SER A 21 -11.00 -4.89 40.58
N GLY A 22 -9.78 -4.32 40.49
CA GLY A 22 -9.49 -3.10 39.72
C GLY A 22 -9.56 -3.23 38.20
N CYS A 23 -9.58 -4.46 37.64
CA CYS A 23 -9.61 -4.67 36.19
C CYS A 23 -11.02 -4.76 35.59
N VAL A 24 -12.08 -4.77 36.41
CA VAL A 24 -13.49 -4.63 35.96
C VAL A 24 -13.88 -3.14 35.90
N GLY A 25 -12.95 -2.31 35.44
CA GLY A 25 -13.23 -0.92 35.10
C GLY A 25 -14.02 -0.85 33.81
N GLY A 26 -15.35 -0.88 33.91
CA GLY A 26 -16.28 -0.34 32.91
C GLY A 26 -16.20 1.18 32.80
N GLY A 27 -14.99 1.73 32.95
CA GLY A 27 -14.70 3.15 32.79
C GLY A 27 -14.72 3.48 31.31
N SER A 28 -15.50 4.50 31.00
CA SER A 28 -15.59 5.21 29.73
C SER A 28 -14.25 5.21 28.99
N ARG A 29 -14.06 4.23 28.09
CA ARG A 29 -12.99 4.29 27.10
C ARG A 29 -13.25 5.55 26.28
N PRO A 30 -12.25 6.40 26.01
CA PRO A 30 -12.41 7.46 25.04
C PRO A 30 -12.94 6.81 23.76
N GLU A 31 -14.19 7.09 23.42
CA GLU A 31 -14.77 6.64 22.18
C GLU A 31 -14.00 7.38 21.10
N LEU A 32 -13.02 6.68 20.51
CA LEU A 32 -12.28 7.21 19.38
C LEU A 32 -13.33 7.55 18.32
N PRO A 33 -13.32 8.77 17.77
CA PRO A 33 -14.28 9.15 16.75
C PRO A 33 -14.24 8.09 15.65
N ALA A 34 -15.42 7.59 15.28
CA ALA A 34 -15.55 6.60 14.22
C ALA A 34 -14.76 7.09 13.02
N ALA A 35 -13.77 6.29 12.59
CA ALA A 35 -13.03 6.58 11.38
C ALA A 35 -14.07 6.82 10.28
N SER A 36 -14.00 8.00 9.65
CA SER A 36 -14.88 8.33 8.54
C SER A 36 -14.56 7.33 7.43
N ALA A 37 -15.32 6.23 7.38
CA ALA A 37 -15.27 5.33 6.26
C ALA A 37 -15.65 6.18 5.06
N VAL A 38 -14.66 6.42 4.19
CA VAL A 38 -14.89 7.03 2.89
C VAL A 38 -15.74 6.03 2.13
N ALA A 39 -17.05 6.05 2.36
CA ALA A 39 -18.04 5.40 1.51
C ALA A 39 -18.22 6.23 0.23
N GLY A 40 -17.11 6.72 -0.32
CA GLY A 40 -17.01 7.14 -1.69
C GLY A 40 -16.68 5.88 -2.46
N ARG A 41 -17.61 5.40 -3.28
CA ARG A 41 -17.39 4.39 -4.31
C ARG A 41 -15.93 4.36 -4.74
N GLU A 42 -15.20 3.35 -4.29
CA GLU A 42 -13.98 2.91 -4.95
C GLU A 42 -14.42 2.31 -6.29
N THR A 43 -14.77 3.17 -7.24
CA THR A 43 -14.51 2.88 -8.63
C THR A 43 -13.05 3.21 -8.80
N PRO A 44 -12.13 2.23 -8.91
CA PRO A 44 -10.77 2.50 -9.32
C PRO A 44 -10.86 2.90 -10.79
N SER A 45 -11.07 4.19 -11.05
CA SER A 45 -11.08 4.73 -12.41
C SER A 45 -10.08 5.87 -12.57
N GLU A 46 -9.12 5.99 -11.65
CA GLU A 46 -7.95 6.81 -11.90
C GLU A 46 -6.98 5.94 -12.69
N GLU A 47 -6.90 6.23 -13.99
CA GLU A 47 -5.98 5.55 -14.90
C GLU A 47 -4.55 5.69 -14.36
N TYR A 48 -3.81 4.58 -14.36
CA TYR A 48 -2.47 4.59 -13.81
C TYR A 48 -1.57 5.54 -14.61
N ILE A 49 -0.85 6.40 -13.89
CA ILE A 49 0.11 7.34 -14.45
C ILE A 49 1.50 6.82 -14.15
N ILE A 50 2.31 6.70 -15.21
CA ILE A 50 3.69 6.23 -15.12
C ILE A 50 4.52 7.26 -14.33
N GLY A 51 5.25 6.75 -13.34
CA GLY A 51 6.17 7.49 -12.49
C GLY A 51 7.64 7.13 -12.74
N PRO A 52 8.57 7.92 -12.17
CA PRO A 52 9.99 7.59 -12.17
C PRO A 52 10.24 6.26 -11.46
N MET A 53 11.26 5.52 -11.91
CA MET A 53 11.67 4.21 -11.38
C MET A 53 10.70 3.04 -11.65
N ASP A 54 9.57 3.27 -12.30
CA ASP A 54 8.66 2.21 -12.72
C ASP A 54 9.31 1.23 -13.69
N GLN A 55 8.87 -0.02 -13.64
CA GLN A 55 9.31 -1.05 -14.56
C GLN A 55 8.23 -1.32 -15.62
N LEU A 56 8.58 -1.09 -16.88
CA LEU A 56 7.70 -1.26 -18.01
C LEU A 56 8.13 -2.48 -18.83
N SER A 57 7.14 -3.22 -19.33
CA SER A 57 7.36 -4.31 -20.29
C SER A 57 6.75 -3.90 -21.62
N ILE A 58 7.60 -3.73 -22.62
CA ILE A 58 7.21 -3.29 -23.95
C ILE A 58 7.20 -4.50 -24.86
N PHE A 59 6.05 -4.75 -25.47
CA PHE A 59 5.86 -5.86 -26.38
C PHE A 59 5.39 -5.36 -27.75
N VAL A 60 6.19 -5.64 -28.77
CA VAL A 60 5.94 -5.25 -30.15
C VAL A 60 5.58 -6.49 -30.95
N TRP A 61 4.33 -6.57 -31.40
CA TRP A 61 3.83 -7.73 -32.13
C TRP A 61 4.57 -7.92 -33.46
N ARG A 62 4.89 -9.18 -33.79
CA ARG A 62 5.72 -9.62 -34.94
C ARG A 62 7.17 -9.13 -34.97
N ASN A 63 7.58 -8.26 -34.04
CA ASN A 63 8.94 -7.71 -33.96
C ASN A 63 9.50 -7.89 -32.53
N PRO A 64 9.71 -9.14 -32.07
CA PRO A 64 10.16 -9.42 -30.71
C PRO A 64 11.54 -8.82 -30.38
N GLU A 65 12.37 -8.56 -31.37
CA GLU A 65 13.66 -7.88 -31.24
C GLU A 65 13.55 -6.42 -30.75
N LEU A 66 12.38 -5.81 -30.92
CA LEU A 66 12.07 -4.48 -30.39
C LEU A 66 11.40 -4.54 -29.01
N SER A 67 11.01 -5.73 -28.55
CA SER A 67 10.40 -5.93 -27.23
C SER A 67 11.46 -5.92 -26.15
N SER A 68 11.22 -5.19 -25.06
CA SER A 68 12.19 -5.05 -23.97
C SER A 68 11.52 -4.73 -22.64
N LYS A 69 12.19 -5.11 -21.55
CA LYS A 69 11.83 -4.65 -20.20
C LYS A 69 12.74 -3.50 -19.83
N VAL A 70 12.16 -2.36 -19.51
CA VAL A 70 12.88 -1.11 -19.31
C VAL A 70 12.43 -0.48 -18.00
N GLN A 71 13.33 0.26 -17.37
CA GLN A 71 13.00 1.06 -16.19
C GLN A 71 12.87 2.53 -16.60
N VAL A 72 11.87 3.21 -16.07
CA VAL A 72 11.73 4.66 -16.20
C VAL A 72 12.85 5.32 -15.41
N ARG A 73 13.73 6.04 -16.12
CA ARG A 73 14.86 6.75 -15.52
C ARG A 73 14.36 7.85 -14.56
N PRO A 74 15.21 8.34 -13.63
CA PRO A 74 14.85 9.43 -12.72
C PRO A 74 14.43 10.74 -13.42
N ASP A 75 14.85 10.96 -14.66
CA ASP A 75 14.44 12.12 -15.48
C ASP A 75 13.12 11.89 -16.22
N GLY A 76 12.50 10.73 -16.05
CA GLY A 76 11.19 10.38 -16.58
C GLY A 76 11.17 9.86 -18.01
N ARG A 77 12.32 9.44 -18.53
CA ARG A 77 12.48 8.89 -19.88
C ARG A 77 12.74 7.39 -19.85
N ILE A 78 12.47 6.72 -20.97
CA ILE A 78 12.84 5.33 -21.21
C ILE A 78 13.70 5.21 -22.47
N THR A 79 14.47 4.14 -22.50
CA THR A 79 15.28 3.74 -23.66
C THR A 79 14.78 2.38 -24.13
N THR A 80 14.38 2.30 -25.39
CA THR A 80 13.97 1.07 -26.07
C THR A 80 14.88 0.82 -27.27
N PRO A 81 14.86 -0.36 -27.89
CA PRO A 81 15.49 -0.54 -29.19
C PRO A 81 15.05 0.55 -30.17
N LEU A 82 16.01 1.15 -30.87
CA LEU A 82 15.84 2.25 -31.85
C LEU A 82 15.42 3.62 -31.27
N ILE A 83 15.02 3.72 -30.00
CA ILE A 83 14.58 4.98 -29.39
C ILE A 83 15.27 5.17 -28.03
N SER A 84 16.25 6.05 -27.98
CA SER A 84 17.08 6.23 -26.78
C SER A 84 16.42 7.05 -25.67
N ASP A 85 15.51 7.96 -26.01
CA ASP A 85 15.03 8.99 -25.09
C ASP A 85 13.54 9.26 -25.34
N MET A 86 12.66 8.34 -24.91
CA MET A 86 11.20 8.54 -24.99
C MET A 86 10.66 9.05 -23.64
N PRO A 87 9.94 10.19 -23.58
CA PRO A 87 9.29 10.64 -22.36
C PRO A 87 8.17 9.67 -21.94
N ALA A 88 8.18 9.21 -20.70
CA ALA A 88 7.20 8.25 -20.17
C ALA A 88 6.43 8.77 -18.94
N VAL A 89 7.07 9.59 -18.09
CA VAL A 89 6.44 10.11 -16.87
C VAL A 89 5.25 11.01 -17.19
N GLY A 90 4.19 10.87 -16.39
CA GLY A 90 2.96 11.65 -16.54
C GLY A 90 2.04 11.14 -17.65
N LYS A 91 2.42 10.05 -18.33
CA LYS A 91 1.60 9.38 -19.34
C LYS A 91 0.94 8.13 -18.77
N THR A 92 -0.20 7.77 -19.35
CA THR A 92 -0.78 6.44 -19.13
C THR A 92 -0.06 5.42 -20.02
N PRO A 93 -0.14 4.11 -19.71
CA PRO A 93 0.41 3.07 -20.57
C PRO A 93 -0.12 3.13 -22.01
N ALA A 94 -1.39 3.52 -22.20
CA ALA A 94 -2.00 3.67 -23.52
C ALA A 94 -1.35 4.83 -24.31
N MET A 95 -1.19 6.00 -23.68
CA MET A 95 -0.55 7.16 -24.30
C MET A 95 0.90 6.85 -24.71
N LEU A 96 1.67 6.20 -23.84
CA LEU A 96 3.04 5.80 -24.15
C LEU A 96 3.10 4.78 -25.31
N ALA A 97 2.13 3.88 -25.40
CA ALA A 97 2.05 2.92 -26.49
C ALA A 97 1.81 3.61 -27.85
N ASP A 98 0.97 4.64 -27.90
CA ASP A 98 0.74 5.43 -29.11
C ASP A 98 2.00 6.19 -29.54
N ASP A 99 2.73 6.78 -28.59
CA ASP A 99 4.01 7.45 -28.88
C ASP A 99 5.07 6.48 -29.41
N LEU A 100 5.16 5.28 -28.82
CA LEU A 100 6.06 4.22 -29.28
C LEU A 100 5.67 3.74 -30.68
N LYS A 101 4.38 3.58 -30.96
CA LYS A 101 3.89 3.21 -32.29
C LYS A 101 4.28 4.24 -33.33
N TYR A 102 4.13 5.54 -33.03
CA TYR A 102 4.52 6.61 -33.92
C TYR A 102 6.03 6.60 -34.19
N ALA A 103 6.84 6.55 -33.13
CA ALA A 103 8.29 6.60 -33.24
C ALA A 103 8.89 5.34 -33.91
N LEU A 104 8.36 4.14 -33.61
CA LEU A 104 8.82 2.90 -34.24
C LEU A 104 8.37 2.80 -35.70
N GLY A 105 7.25 3.43 -36.08
CA GLY A 105 6.73 3.42 -37.45
C GLY A 105 7.68 4.06 -38.50
N GLU A 106 8.68 4.83 -38.07
CA GLU A 106 9.77 5.28 -38.96
C GLU A 106 10.67 4.12 -39.41
N TYR A 107 10.78 3.07 -38.60
CA TYR A 107 11.71 1.96 -38.79
C TYR A 107 11.03 0.65 -39.24
N ILE A 108 9.73 0.49 -38.97
CA ILE A 108 8.97 -0.73 -39.25
C ILE A 108 7.70 -0.43 -40.06
N LYS A 109 7.37 -1.30 -41.03
CA LYS A 109 6.18 -1.20 -41.91
C LYS A 109 5.17 -2.31 -41.64
#